data_AF-A0A9P4RB14-F1
#
_entry.id   AF-A0A9P4RB14-F1
#
_cell.length_a   1.000
_cell.length_b   1.000
_cell.length_c   1.000
_cell.angle_alpha   90.00
_cell.angle_beta   90.00
_cell.angle_gamma   90.00
#
_symmetry.space_group_name_H-M   'P 1'
#
loop_
_entity.id
_entity.type
_entity.pdbx_description
1 polymer ?
#
loop_
_entity_poly.entity_id
_entity_poly.type
_entity_poly.pdbx_seq_one_letter_code
_entity_poly.pdbx_strand_id
1 'polypeptide(L)'
;MILRIAYLVASLAIIIRCIRADPAPDITTLEEGYAYIVKLACRGCPFLYQDSSAGKDVPWESRNDENALLLNVSLPYDRPILEINHAPIWPVSKVLPRIHATQVLSDFSVTDLAKLIEYGQLEAGHETSSGGAIFGLSYHSSIHHAAGHEAMVIYFDVFEVWSGLPDRPLTVQLDGKDGEQKMVKIVVLKRPVLSALESRESGWEIVTVELVSREGEKFQQEMKFLEWDSFGQIGTPTHAASSFFSAFLEWLDSGVMALFVFIFALVGIFVVLCLFCIFGCDLCGDEYEKAQHGKKRKKSWPNNDLEHGKGKFRSAEELGLLGRGLGGQVVGVGKSD
;
A
#
# COMPACT_ATOMS: atom_id res chain seq x y z
N MET A 1 6.37 61.43 -38.79
CA MET A 1 6.37 60.71 -37.49
C MET A 1 5.08 59.95 -37.22
N ILE A 2 3.90 60.46 -37.60
CA ILE A 2 2.59 59.82 -37.36
C ILE A 2 2.47 58.41 -37.99
N LEU A 3 3.07 58.18 -39.16
CA LEU A 3 3.02 56.87 -39.84
C LEU A 3 3.73 55.73 -39.08
N ARG A 4 4.76 56.03 -38.28
CA ARG A 4 5.52 54.98 -37.52
C ARG A 4 4.76 54.48 -36.29
N ILE A 5 3.86 55.30 -35.74
CA ILE A 5 3.05 54.95 -34.58
C ILE A 5 1.94 53.97 -34.99
N ALA A 6 1.36 54.13 -36.19
CA ALA A 6 0.33 53.23 -36.71
C ALA A 6 0.84 51.78 -36.92
N TYR A 7 2.07 51.61 -37.42
CA TYR A 7 2.68 50.29 -37.59
C TYR A 7 3.00 49.61 -36.25
N LEU A 8 3.42 50.36 -35.24
CA LEU A 8 3.65 49.82 -33.90
C LEU A 8 2.35 49.33 -33.26
N VAL A 9 1.26 50.11 -33.34
CA VAL A 9 -0.05 49.72 -32.79
C VAL A 9 -0.63 48.51 -33.52
N ALA A 10 -0.48 48.41 -34.84
CA ALA A 10 -0.93 47.26 -35.62
C ALA A 10 -0.12 45.98 -35.29
N SER A 11 1.20 46.09 -35.12
CA SER A 11 2.04 44.95 -34.70
C SER A 11 1.72 44.48 -33.28
N LEU A 12 1.42 45.41 -32.35
CA LEU A 12 1.02 45.08 -30.99
C LEU A 12 -0.34 44.36 -30.97
N ALA A 13 -1.30 44.79 -31.80
CA ALA A 13 -2.62 44.17 -31.89
C ALA A 13 -2.59 42.74 -32.47
N ILE A 14 -1.62 42.43 -33.34
CA ILE A 14 -1.42 41.08 -33.87
C ILE A 14 -0.75 40.18 -32.82
N ILE A 15 0.24 40.71 -32.08
CA ILE A 15 0.90 39.96 -31.01
C ILE A 15 -0.07 39.64 -29.86
N ILE A 16 -0.96 40.58 -29.49
CA ILE A 16 -1.96 40.38 -28.42
C ILE A 16 -2.99 39.29 -28.79
N ARG A 17 -3.29 39.08 -30.08
CA ARG A 17 -4.19 38.00 -30.52
C ARG A 17 -3.55 36.61 -30.54
N CYS A 18 -2.23 36.51 -30.42
CA CYS A 18 -1.49 35.25 -30.41
C CYS A 18 -1.16 34.72 -29.00
N ILE A 19 -1.61 35.38 -27.92
CA ILE A 19 -1.36 34.92 -26.52
C ILE A 19 -2.63 34.32 -25.90
N ARG A 20 -3.58 33.85 -26.70
CA ARG A 20 -4.55 32.88 -26.20
C ARG A 20 -3.92 31.52 -26.42
N ALA A 21 -3.46 30.90 -25.34
CA ALA A 21 -3.00 29.52 -25.39
C ALA A 21 -4.17 28.65 -25.86
N ASP A 22 -3.95 27.87 -26.92
CA ASP A 22 -4.98 26.98 -27.42
C ASP A 22 -5.31 25.91 -26.34
N PRO A 23 -6.60 25.64 -26.10
CA PRO A 23 -7.01 24.63 -25.14
C PRO A 23 -6.47 23.26 -25.57
N ALA A 24 -6.04 22.45 -24.61
CA ALA A 24 -5.58 21.10 -24.88
C ALA A 24 -6.71 20.28 -25.52
N PRO A 25 -6.42 19.46 -26.54
CA PRO A 25 -7.42 18.60 -27.15
C PRO A 25 -7.94 17.57 -26.14
N ASP A 26 -9.13 17.03 -26.39
CA ASP A 26 -9.76 16.03 -25.52
C ASP A 26 -8.93 14.75 -25.40
N ILE A 27 -8.14 14.44 -26.42
CA ILE A 27 -7.22 13.30 -26.45
C ILE A 27 -5.86 13.82 -26.91
N THR A 28 -4.86 13.65 -26.06
CA THR A 28 -3.47 13.99 -26.36
C THR A 28 -2.67 12.69 -26.48
N THR A 29 -1.96 12.51 -27.59
CA THR A 29 -1.09 11.34 -27.77
C THR A 29 0.28 11.67 -27.20
N LEU A 30 0.75 10.87 -26.24
CA LEU A 30 2.11 10.97 -25.69
C LEU A 30 3.06 10.11 -26.52
N GLU A 31 2.66 8.87 -26.74
CA GLU A 31 3.40 7.87 -27.48
C GLU A 31 2.41 7.05 -28.30
N GLU A 32 2.53 7.14 -29.62
CA GLU A 32 1.64 6.44 -30.54
C GLU A 32 1.65 4.94 -30.26
N GLY A 33 0.47 4.36 -30.05
CA GLY A 33 0.34 2.93 -29.75
C GLY A 33 0.42 2.55 -28.27
N TYR A 34 0.89 3.44 -27.39
CA TYR A 34 1.27 3.05 -26.02
C TYR A 34 0.80 3.99 -24.92
N ALA A 35 0.73 5.31 -25.16
CA ALA A 35 0.38 6.26 -24.11
C ALA A 35 -0.47 7.43 -24.62
N TYR A 36 -1.61 7.63 -23.97
CA TYR A 36 -2.59 8.66 -24.31
C TYR A 36 -3.09 9.34 -23.04
N ILE A 37 -3.34 10.65 -23.11
CA ILE A 37 -4.05 11.39 -22.06
C ILE A 37 -5.43 11.74 -22.59
N VAL A 38 -6.45 11.33 -21.85
CA VAL A 38 -7.84 11.65 -22.14
C VAL A 38 -8.32 12.68 -21.13
N LYS A 39 -8.80 13.83 -21.64
CA LYS A 39 -9.45 14.89 -20.87
C LYS A 39 -10.96 14.63 -20.88
N LEU A 40 -11.45 13.97 -19.83
CA LEU A 40 -12.85 13.61 -19.67
C LEU A 40 -13.60 14.73 -18.93
N ALA A 41 -14.58 15.38 -19.58
CA ALA A 41 -15.39 16.41 -18.92
C ALA A 41 -16.06 15.88 -17.63
N CYS A 42 -16.07 16.66 -16.55
CA CYS A 42 -16.67 16.30 -15.26
C CYS A 42 -17.92 17.16 -15.03
N ARG A 43 -19.00 16.86 -15.76
CA ARG A 43 -20.21 17.69 -15.70
C ARG A 43 -20.86 17.61 -14.31
N GLY A 44 -21.12 18.77 -13.71
CA GLY A 44 -21.71 18.86 -12.37
C GLY A 44 -20.71 18.71 -11.22
N CYS A 45 -19.43 18.50 -11.49
CA CYS A 45 -18.38 18.46 -10.48
C CYS A 45 -17.98 19.89 -10.10
N PRO A 46 -17.91 20.26 -8.81
CA PRO A 46 -17.26 21.50 -8.42
C PRO A 46 -15.75 21.40 -8.69
N PHE A 47 -15.16 22.50 -9.15
CA PHE A 47 -13.71 22.64 -9.22
C PHE A 47 -13.16 22.90 -7.82
N LEU A 48 -12.33 22.00 -7.33
CA LEU A 48 -11.72 22.11 -6.00
C LEU A 48 -10.30 22.67 -6.15
N TYR A 49 -10.01 23.71 -5.38
CA TYR A 49 -8.72 24.38 -5.40
C TYR A 49 -8.27 24.77 -3.99
N GLN A 50 -6.98 25.02 -3.86
CA GLN A 50 -6.37 25.54 -2.64
C GLN A 50 -5.57 26.79 -3.01
N ASP A 51 -5.97 27.95 -2.47
CA ASP A 51 -5.23 29.19 -2.71
C ASP A 51 -4.01 29.27 -1.76
N SER A 52 -2.87 28.77 -2.24
CA SER A 52 -1.59 28.82 -1.53
C SER A 52 -0.80 30.11 -1.78
N SER A 53 -1.37 31.11 -2.48
CA SER A 53 -0.66 32.36 -2.84
C SER A 53 -0.14 33.15 -1.63
N ALA A 54 -0.80 33.02 -0.48
CA ALA A 54 -0.40 33.64 0.77
C ALA A 54 0.66 32.84 1.55
N GLY A 55 1.13 31.69 1.04
CA GLY A 55 2.07 30.80 1.72
C GLY A 55 1.51 30.18 3.01
N LYS A 56 0.18 30.04 3.09
CA LYS A 56 -0.53 29.44 4.21
C LYS A 56 -1.33 28.23 3.72
N ASP A 57 -1.45 27.22 4.57
CA ASP A 57 -2.32 26.07 4.31
C ASP A 57 -3.78 26.49 4.54
N VAL A 58 -4.45 26.87 3.46
CA VAL A 58 -5.87 27.23 3.43
C VAL A 58 -6.70 25.95 3.24
N PRO A 59 -7.90 25.81 3.82
CA PRO A 59 -8.79 24.69 3.50
C PRO A 59 -9.13 24.65 2.00
N TRP A 60 -9.51 23.46 1.51
CA TRP A 60 -9.97 23.30 0.13
C TRP A 60 -11.29 24.04 -0.08
N GLU A 61 -11.34 24.86 -1.12
CA GLU A 61 -12.53 25.60 -1.53
C GLU A 61 -13.10 25.04 -2.84
N SER A 62 -14.39 25.26 -3.07
CA SER A 62 -15.08 24.83 -4.28
C SER A 62 -15.54 26.01 -5.13
N ARG A 63 -15.40 25.88 -6.45
CA ARG A 63 -15.88 26.83 -7.46
C ARG A 63 -16.70 26.10 -8.53
N ASN A 64 -17.65 26.79 -9.13
CA ASN A 64 -18.54 26.23 -10.15
C ASN A 64 -18.03 26.49 -11.57
N ASP A 65 -16.81 26.06 -11.88
CA ASP A 65 -16.28 26.15 -13.25
C ASP A 65 -16.51 24.84 -14.02
N GLU A 66 -16.46 24.94 -15.35
CA GLU A 66 -16.31 23.77 -16.18
C GLU A 66 -14.92 23.15 -15.97
N ASN A 67 -14.90 21.86 -15.66
CA ASN A 67 -13.70 21.12 -15.36
C ASN A 67 -13.73 19.75 -16.05
N ALA A 68 -12.56 19.12 -16.05
CA ALA A 68 -12.34 17.80 -16.63
C ALA A 68 -11.42 16.99 -15.72
N LEU A 69 -11.47 15.68 -15.88
CA LEU A 69 -10.60 14.70 -15.25
C LEU A 69 -9.57 14.25 -16.28
N LEU A 70 -8.31 14.19 -15.87
CA LEU A 70 -7.24 13.64 -16.71
C LEU A 70 -7.10 12.14 -16.45
N LEU A 71 -7.21 11.36 -17.52
CA LEU A 71 -6.99 9.92 -17.55
C LEU A 71 -5.78 9.61 -18.42
N ASN A 72 -4.69 9.19 -17.80
CA ASN A 72 -3.49 8.63 -18.40
C ASN A 72 -3.75 7.16 -18.75
N VAL A 73 -3.95 6.88 -20.03
CA VAL A 73 -4.10 5.53 -20.58
C VAL A 73 -2.74 5.06 -21.06
N SER A 74 -2.18 4.03 -20.43
CA SER A 74 -0.87 3.49 -20.77
C SER A 74 -0.91 1.98 -21.01
N LEU A 75 -0.09 1.53 -21.96
CA LEU A 75 0.16 0.14 -22.28
C LEU A 75 1.68 -0.07 -22.26
N PRO A 76 2.27 -0.59 -21.18
CA PRO A 76 3.71 -0.80 -21.09
C PRO A 76 4.23 -1.78 -22.15
N TYR A 77 5.45 -1.53 -22.65
CA TYR A 77 6.09 -2.38 -23.66
C TYR A 77 6.47 -3.78 -23.15
N ASP A 78 6.74 -3.89 -21.86
CA ASP A 78 7.25 -5.09 -21.21
C ASP A 78 6.12 -6.06 -20.82
N ARG A 79 4.91 -5.55 -20.62
CA ARG A 79 3.80 -6.29 -20.04
C ARG A 79 2.48 -6.00 -20.77
N PRO A 80 1.68 -7.01 -21.11
CA PRO A 80 0.38 -6.84 -21.74
C PRO A 80 -0.67 -6.40 -20.70
N ILE A 81 -0.48 -5.21 -20.13
CA ILE A 81 -1.34 -4.65 -19.09
C ILE A 81 -1.79 -3.27 -19.56
N LEU A 82 -3.10 -3.07 -19.72
CA LEU A 82 -3.63 -1.74 -19.96
C LEU A 82 -3.90 -1.08 -18.61
N GLU A 83 -3.28 0.07 -18.40
CA GLU A 83 -3.38 0.85 -17.18
C GLU A 83 -4.14 2.16 -17.46
N ILE A 84 -4.95 2.58 -16.48
CA ILE A 84 -5.53 3.93 -16.44
C ILE A 84 -5.06 4.56 -15.13
N ASN A 85 -4.31 5.66 -15.20
CA ASN A 85 -3.68 6.31 -14.05
C ASN A 85 -2.90 5.29 -13.18
N HIS A 86 -2.07 4.45 -13.83
CA HIS A 86 -1.27 3.37 -13.23
C HIS A 86 -2.05 2.22 -12.59
N ALA A 87 -3.38 2.23 -12.69
CA ALA A 87 -4.21 1.14 -12.22
C ALA A 87 -4.49 0.16 -13.38
N PRO A 88 -4.18 -1.14 -13.23
CA PRO A 88 -4.35 -2.12 -14.29
C PRO A 88 -5.83 -2.45 -14.49
N ILE A 89 -6.39 -2.05 -15.64
CA ILE A 89 -7.76 -2.36 -16.06
C ILE A 89 -7.83 -3.70 -16.79
N TRP A 90 -6.80 -4.02 -17.55
CA TRP A 90 -6.68 -5.28 -18.28
C TRP A 90 -5.29 -5.88 -18.05
N PRO A 91 -5.14 -7.21 -17.85
CA PRO A 91 -6.19 -8.22 -17.81
C PRO A 91 -7.17 -8.03 -16.65
N VAL A 92 -8.40 -8.51 -16.84
CA VAL A 92 -9.47 -8.37 -15.84
C VAL A 92 -9.08 -9.07 -14.55
N SER A 93 -8.95 -8.27 -13.48
CA SER A 93 -8.70 -8.77 -12.12
C SER A 93 -10.02 -9.03 -11.39
N LYS A 94 -9.98 -9.94 -10.40
CA LYS A 94 -11.07 -10.11 -9.42
C LYS A 94 -11.16 -8.93 -8.46
N VAL A 95 -10.01 -8.32 -8.17
CA VAL A 95 -9.90 -7.11 -7.34
C VAL A 95 -9.77 -5.94 -8.29
N LEU A 96 -10.82 -5.12 -8.38
CA LEU A 96 -10.83 -3.93 -9.22
C LEU A 96 -9.96 -2.85 -8.57
N PRO A 97 -9.05 -2.22 -9.32
CA PRO A 97 -8.14 -1.25 -8.75
C PRO A 97 -8.83 0.08 -8.42
N ARG A 98 -8.34 0.77 -7.39
CA ARG A 98 -8.77 2.13 -7.06
C ARG A 98 -8.05 3.14 -7.94
N ILE A 99 -8.82 3.89 -8.72
CA ILE A 99 -8.30 4.85 -9.69
C ILE A 99 -8.55 6.25 -9.17
N HIS A 100 -7.53 7.08 -9.27
CA HIS A 100 -7.58 8.48 -8.90
C HIS A 100 -7.29 9.31 -10.14
N ALA A 101 -8.03 10.39 -10.37
CA ALA A 101 -7.78 11.30 -11.48
C ALA A 101 -7.63 12.74 -11.01
N THR A 102 -6.69 13.44 -11.64
CA THR A 102 -6.44 14.86 -11.41
C THR A 102 -7.51 15.68 -12.13
N GLN A 103 -8.11 16.61 -11.41
CA GLN A 103 -9.03 17.58 -11.95
C GLN A 103 -8.27 18.77 -12.56
N VAL A 104 -8.71 19.21 -13.73
CA VAL A 104 -8.23 20.41 -14.41
C VAL A 104 -9.42 21.24 -14.89
N LEU A 105 -9.17 22.52 -15.20
CA LEU A 105 -10.17 23.34 -15.87
C LEU A 105 -10.43 22.84 -17.30
N SER A 106 -11.63 23.07 -17.82
CA SER A 106 -12.00 22.64 -19.18
C SER A 106 -11.12 23.30 -20.27
N ASP A 107 -10.72 24.55 -20.04
CA ASP A 107 -9.88 25.38 -20.90
C ASP A 107 -8.36 25.21 -20.64
N PHE A 108 -7.97 24.16 -19.92
CA PHE A 108 -6.57 23.85 -19.63
C PHE A 108 -5.72 23.79 -20.90
N SER A 109 -4.60 24.52 -20.91
CA SER A 109 -3.80 24.74 -22.12
C SER A 109 -2.88 23.55 -22.44
N VAL A 110 -2.51 23.40 -23.72
CA VAL A 110 -1.50 22.40 -24.14
C VAL A 110 -0.18 22.60 -23.40
N THR A 111 0.22 23.85 -23.17
CA THR A 111 1.48 24.17 -22.47
C THR A 111 1.45 23.78 -21.01
N ASP A 112 0.30 23.91 -20.34
CA ASP A 112 0.19 23.52 -18.93
C ASP A 112 0.05 22.01 -18.80
N LEU A 113 -0.58 21.33 -19.77
CA LEU A 113 -0.56 19.88 -19.86
C LEU A 113 0.86 19.33 -20.05
N ALA A 114 1.65 19.93 -20.95
CA ALA A 114 3.05 19.56 -21.15
C ALA A 114 3.88 19.70 -19.86
N LYS A 115 3.72 20.80 -19.11
CA LYS A 115 4.36 20.98 -17.80
C LYS A 115 3.92 19.92 -16.79
N LEU A 116 2.61 19.64 -16.73
CA LEU A 116 2.04 18.67 -15.81
C LEU A 116 2.63 17.26 -16.07
N ILE A 117 2.81 16.90 -17.35
CA ILE A 117 3.51 15.67 -17.78
C ILE A 117 5.00 15.72 -17.38
N GLU A 118 5.70 16.81 -17.70
CA GLU A 118 7.14 16.98 -17.43
C GLU A 118 7.47 16.85 -15.93
N TYR A 119 6.58 17.36 -15.07
CA TYR A 119 6.73 17.28 -13.61
C TYR A 119 6.17 15.98 -13.00
N GLY A 120 5.65 15.05 -13.79
CA GLY A 120 5.04 13.80 -13.27
C GLY A 120 3.80 14.03 -12.39
N GLN A 121 3.12 15.17 -12.56
CA GLN A 121 1.99 15.58 -11.73
C GLN A 121 0.66 14.93 -12.12
N LEU A 122 0.63 14.17 -13.21
CA LEU A 122 -0.49 13.26 -13.50
C LEU A 122 -0.59 12.18 -12.42
N GLU A 123 0.53 11.90 -11.75
CA GLU A 123 0.72 10.79 -10.82
C GLU A 123 0.94 11.29 -9.38
N ALA A 124 1.68 12.39 -9.21
CA ALA A 124 2.05 12.94 -7.91
C ALA A 124 0.93 13.80 -7.32
N GLY A 125 0.07 13.16 -6.53
CA GLY A 125 -1.24 13.69 -6.24
C GLY A 125 -1.38 14.95 -5.36
N HIS A 126 -0.29 15.48 -4.81
CA HIS A 126 -0.36 16.53 -3.79
C HIS A 126 0.72 17.62 -3.94
N GLU A 127 1.52 17.53 -5.01
CA GLU A 127 2.78 18.25 -5.22
C GLU A 127 2.75 19.77 -5.33
N THR A 128 1.93 20.27 -6.28
CA THR A 128 2.36 21.43 -7.06
C THR A 128 1.22 22.24 -7.69
N SER A 129 1.44 23.55 -7.65
CA SER A 129 0.56 24.71 -7.83
C SER A 129 -0.16 24.88 -9.18
N SER A 130 -0.22 23.87 -10.04
CA SER A 130 -0.86 23.95 -11.36
C SER A 130 -2.03 22.99 -11.58
N GLY A 131 -2.26 22.03 -10.68
CA GLY A 131 -3.37 21.08 -10.74
C GLY A 131 -4.54 21.43 -9.81
N GLY A 132 -5.75 20.97 -10.15
CA GLY A 132 -6.88 20.95 -9.24
C GLY A 132 -6.80 19.77 -8.26
N ALA A 133 -7.89 19.52 -7.54
CA ALA A 133 -8.01 18.37 -6.66
C ALA A 133 -7.90 17.02 -7.36
N ILE A 134 -7.76 15.97 -6.55
CA ILE A 134 -7.81 14.59 -6.99
C ILE A 134 -9.10 13.94 -6.55
N PHE A 135 -9.69 13.21 -7.49
CA PHE A 135 -10.93 12.49 -7.29
C PHE A 135 -10.69 10.99 -7.40
N GLY A 136 -11.20 10.25 -6.44
CA GLY A 136 -11.41 8.81 -6.57
C GLY A 136 -12.53 8.53 -7.55
N LEU A 137 -12.31 7.59 -8.46
CA LEU A 137 -13.27 7.24 -9.51
C LEU A 137 -14.06 6.00 -9.14
N SER A 138 -15.37 6.08 -9.21
CA SER A 138 -16.28 4.94 -9.34
C SER A 138 -16.59 4.76 -10.82
N TYR A 139 -16.37 3.55 -11.34
CA TYR A 139 -16.39 3.32 -12.79
C TYR A 139 -16.98 1.95 -13.16
N HIS A 140 -17.52 1.89 -14.37
CA HIS A 140 -17.85 0.68 -15.06
C HIS A 140 -16.77 0.32 -16.07
N SER A 141 -16.48 -0.97 -16.21
CA SER A 141 -15.57 -1.49 -17.21
C SER A 141 -16.20 -2.66 -17.95
N SER A 142 -16.01 -2.70 -19.26
CA SER A 142 -16.30 -3.87 -20.07
C SER A 142 -15.26 -4.09 -21.14
N ILE A 143 -15.03 -5.36 -21.43
CA ILE A 143 -14.04 -5.79 -22.41
C ILE A 143 -14.74 -6.73 -23.39
N HIS A 144 -14.64 -6.39 -24.66
CA HIS A 144 -15.26 -7.11 -25.76
C HIS A 144 -14.20 -7.46 -26.81
N HIS A 145 -14.18 -8.73 -27.21
CA HIS A 145 -13.40 -9.14 -28.37
C HIS A 145 -14.17 -8.82 -29.64
N ALA A 146 -13.52 -8.20 -30.61
CA ALA A 146 -14.13 -7.97 -31.90
C ALA A 146 -14.27 -9.31 -32.65
N ALA A 147 -15.45 -9.59 -33.19
CA ALA A 147 -15.70 -10.82 -33.91
C ALA A 147 -14.76 -10.95 -35.13
N GLY A 148 -14.01 -12.06 -35.19
CA GLY A 148 -13.15 -12.41 -36.32
C GLY A 148 -11.82 -11.66 -36.41
N HIS A 149 -11.46 -10.83 -35.42
CA HIS A 149 -10.20 -10.08 -35.40
C HIS A 149 -9.47 -10.28 -34.06
N GLU A 150 -8.14 -10.22 -34.06
CA GLU A 150 -7.33 -10.13 -32.82
C GLU A 150 -7.38 -8.71 -32.23
N ALA A 151 -8.61 -8.19 -32.07
CA ALA A 151 -8.89 -6.86 -31.54
C ALA A 151 -9.69 -6.94 -30.26
N MET A 152 -9.38 -6.04 -29.33
CA MET A 152 -10.07 -5.89 -28.07
C MET A 152 -10.59 -4.46 -27.96
N VAL A 153 -11.86 -4.32 -27.60
CA VAL A 153 -12.51 -3.04 -27.33
C VAL A 153 -12.79 -2.99 -25.83
N ILE A 154 -12.27 -1.96 -25.18
CA ILE A 154 -12.41 -1.73 -23.75
C ILE A 154 -13.22 -0.45 -23.59
N TYR A 155 -14.32 -0.53 -22.86
CA TYR A 155 -15.11 0.62 -22.45
C TYR A 155 -14.85 0.91 -20.98
N PHE A 156 -14.56 2.16 -20.69
CA PHE A 156 -14.32 2.67 -19.34
C PHE A 156 -15.21 3.88 -19.11
N ASP A 157 -16.18 3.74 -18.20
CA ASP A 157 -17.17 4.77 -17.92
C ASP A 157 -17.13 5.19 -16.46
N VAL A 158 -16.94 6.48 -16.19
CA VAL A 158 -16.85 7.03 -14.83
C VAL A 158 -18.21 7.55 -14.39
N PHE A 159 -18.92 6.81 -13.54
CA PHE A 159 -20.29 7.16 -13.16
C PHE A 159 -20.39 8.00 -11.88
N GLU A 160 -19.37 7.98 -11.02
CA GLU A 160 -19.35 8.76 -9.79
C GLU A 160 -17.90 9.13 -9.43
N VAL A 161 -17.74 10.31 -8.84
CA VAL A 161 -16.45 10.79 -8.32
C VAL A 161 -16.55 11.10 -6.84
N TRP A 162 -15.48 10.83 -6.12
CA TRP A 162 -15.38 11.06 -4.68
C TRP A 162 -14.14 11.88 -4.34
N SER A 163 -14.27 12.83 -3.41
CA SER A 163 -13.13 13.54 -2.83
C SER A 163 -13.31 13.73 -1.32
N GLY A 164 -12.27 13.36 -0.57
CA GLY A 164 -12.15 13.60 0.87
C GLY A 164 -11.38 14.86 1.23
N LEU A 165 -11.03 15.71 0.25
CA LEU A 165 -10.24 16.93 0.44
C LEU A 165 -11.00 18.08 1.14
N PRO A 166 -12.27 18.39 0.80
CA PRO A 166 -13.03 19.42 1.51
C PRO A 166 -13.45 18.96 2.92
N ASP A 167 -13.77 19.91 3.81
CA ASP A 167 -14.21 19.66 5.20
C ASP A 167 -15.36 18.64 5.30
N ARG A 168 -16.23 18.61 4.29
CA ARG A 168 -17.26 17.59 4.12
C ARG A 168 -16.94 16.76 2.88
N PRO A 169 -16.80 15.43 3.01
CA PRO A 169 -16.57 14.56 1.86
C PRO A 169 -17.61 14.81 0.77
N LEU A 170 -17.11 14.90 -0.45
CA LEU A 170 -17.90 15.19 -1.64
C LEU A 170 -18.04 13.93 -2.47
N THR A 171 -19.28 13.57 -2.78
CA THR A 171 -19.60 12.53 -3.77
C THR A 171 -20.48 13.17 -4.84
N VAL A 172 -20.07 13.07 -6.10
CA VAL A 172 -20.81 13.62 -7.25
C VAL A 172 -21.09 12.48 -8.22
N GLN A 173 -22.36 12.29 -8.56
CA GLN A 173 -22.77 11.34 -9.59
C GLN A 173 -22.70 12.01 -10.96
N LEU A 174 -22.00 11.37 -11.88
CA LEU A 174 -21.83 11.77 -13.27
C LEU A 174 -22.91 11.18 -14.19
N ASP A 175 -23.72 10.23 -13.68
CA ASP A 175 -24.89 9.62 -14.35
C ASP A 175 -26.09 10.56 -14.53
N GLY A 176 -25.83 11.87 -14.65
CA GLY A 176 -26.85 12.89 -14.82
C GLY A 176 -27.78 12.61 -16.01
N LYS A 177 -29.06 12.99 -15.84
CA LYS A 177 -30.15 12.81 -16.80
C LYS A 177 -29.93 13.44 -18.19
N ASP A 178 -28.90 14.28 -18.33
CA ASP A 178 -28.68 15.07 -19.53
C ASP A 178 -27.91 14.31 -20.62
N GLY A 179 -27.39 13.10 -20.34
CA GLY A 179 -26.81 12.21 -21.36
C GLY A 179 -25.55 12.74 -22.05
N GLU A 180 -25.01 13.88 -21.61
CA GLU A 180 -23.83 14.50 -22.22
C GLU A 180 -22.49 13.93 -21.71
N GLN A 181 -22.52 13.14 -20.63
CA GLN A 181 -21.33 12.52 -20.09
C GLN A 181 -20.84 11.42 -21.04
N LYS A 182 -19.60 11.55 -21.50
CA LYS A 182 -18.96 10.58 -22.39
C LYS A 182 -18.25 9.49 -21.58
N MET A 183 -18.00 8.36 -22.23
CA MET A 183 -17.15 7.28 -21.73
C MET A 183 -15.93 7.10 -22.65
N VAL A 184 -14.86 6.52 -22.12
CA VAL A 184 -13.64 6.24 -22.87
C VAL A 184 -13.75 4.88 -23.54
N LYS A 185 -13.53 4.84 -24.85
CA LYS A 185 -13.42 3.62 -25.64
C LYS A 185 -11.99 3.46 -26.13
N ILE A 186 -11.38 2.33 -25.81
CA ILE A 186 -10.00 2.01 -26.15
C ILE A 186 -10.03 0.77 -27.03
N VAL A 187 -9.44 0.88 -28.22
CA VAL A 187 -9.31 -0.23 -29.16
C VAL A 187 -7.84 -0.64 -29.19
N VAL A 188 -7.60 -1.88 -28.78
CA VAL A 188 -6.25 -2.47 -28.73
C VAL A 188 -6.20 -3.59 -29.77
N LEU A 189 -5.17 -3.57 -30.61
CA LEU A 189 -4.87 -4.64 -31.57
C LEU A 189 -3.65 -5.41 -31.11
N LYS A 190 -3.66 -6.70 -31.40
CA LYS A 190 -2.47 -7.52 -31.26
C LYS A 190 -1.51 -7.20 -32.40
N ARG A 191 -0.31 -6.75 -32.05
CA ARG A 191 0.79 -6.47 -32.98
C ARG A 191 1.34 -7.78 -33.55
N PRO A 192 1.57 -7.86 -34.86
CA PRO A 192 2.24 -9.01 -35.44
C PRO A 192 3.69 -9.06 -34.93
N VAL A 193 4.13 -10.22 -34.46
CA VAL A 193 5.51 -10.44 -34.01
C VAL A 193 6.45 -10.26 -35.20
N LEU A 194 7.31 -9.23 -35.16
CA LEU A 194 8.20 -8.90 -36.28
C LEU A 194 9.58 -9.57 -36.15
N SER A 195 9.91 -10.08 -34.96
CA SER A 195 11.19 -10.74 -34.69
C SER A 195 11.02 -12.01 -33.85
N ALA A 196 11.84 -13.04 -34.11
CA ALA A 196 11.85 -14.28 -33.34
C ALA A 196 12.31 -14.10 -31.88
N LEU A 197 12.93 -12.96 -31.55
CA LEU A 197 13.33 -12.60 -30.18
C LEU A 197 12.24 -11.83 -29.40
N GLU A 198 11.18 -11.38 -30.09
CA GLU A 198 10.10 -10.61 -29.49
C GLU A 198 9.10 -11.56 -28.83
N SER A 199 8.79 -11.32 -27.55
CA SER A 199 7.89 -12.20 -26.81
C SER A 199 6.49 -12.15 -27.43
N ARG A 200 5.95 -13.32 -27.79
CA ARG A 200 4.63 -13.46 -28.41
C ARG A 200 3.48 -12.96 -27.54
N GLU A 201 3.75 -12.73 -26.25
CA GLU A 201 2.77 -12.33 -25.24
C GLU A 201 2.70 -10.81 -25.02
N SER A 202 3.70 -10.03 -25.45
CA SER A 202 3.80 -8.57 -25.18
C SER A 202 3.43 -7.67 -26.37
N GLY A 203 2.90 -8.22 -27.45
CA GLY A 203 2.61 -7.47 -28.67
C GLY A 203 1.19 -6.91 -28.71
N TRP A 204 0.84 -5.96 -27.86
CA TRP A 204 -0.42 -5.21 -27.99
C TRP A 204 -0.12 -3.74 -28.30
N GLU A 205 -1.02 -3.09 -29.04
CA GLU A 205 -0.90 -1.70 -29.45
C GLU A 205 -2.27 -1.03 -29.38
N ILE A 206 -2.33 0.16 -28.78
CA ILE A 206 -3.52 1.00 -28.75
C ILE A 206 -3.67 1.67 -30.12
N VAL A 207 -4.67 1.26 -30.88
CA VAL A 207 -4.91 1.81 -32.22
C VAL A 207 -5.77 3.05 -32.17
N THR A 208 -6.71 3.08 -31.23
CA THR A 208 -7.67 4.18 -31.15
C THR A 208 -8.14 4.37 -29.73
N VAL A 209 -8.16 5.64 -29.30
CA VAL A 209 -8.82 6.10 -28.08
C VAL A 209 -9.88 7.10 -28.51
N GLU A 210 -11.11 6.91 -28.05
CA GLU A 210 -12.27 7.73 -28.42
C GLU A 210 -13.08 8.07 -27.18
N LEU A 211 -13.67 9.27 -27.17
CA LEU A 211 -14.72 9.64 -26.22
C LEU A 211 -16.08 9.42 -26.88
N VAL A 212 -16.82 8.42 -26.42
CA VAL A 212 -18.10 7.98 -26.99
C VAL A 212 -19.26 8.24 -26.04
N SER A 213 -20.48 8.34 -26.57
CA SER A 213 -21.69 8.49 -25.75
C SER A 213 -22.00 7.19 -24.99
N ARG A 214 -22.59 7.31 -23.79
CA ARG A 214 -23.04 6.18 -22.95
C ARG A 214 -24.31 5.54 -23.51
N GLU A 215 -24.22 4.83 -24.63
CA GLU A 215 -25.39 4.18 -25.21
C GLU A 215 -25.44 2.69 -24.91
N GLY A 216 -26.30 2.29 -23.96
CA GLY A 216 -26.84 0.93 -23.82
C GLY A 216 -25.87 -0.23 -23.61
N GLU A 217 -24.57 0.06 -23.43
CA GLU A 217 -23.54 -0.96 -23.24
C GLU A 217 -23.77 -1.70 -21.92
N LYS A 218 -23.68 -3.04 -21.99
CA LYS A 218 -23.79 -3.88 -20.79
C LYS A 218 -22.41 -3.99 -20.17
N PHE A 219 -22.19 -3.22 -19.12
CA PHE A 219 -20.96 -3.30 -18.36
C PHE A 219 -20.85 -4.62 -17.61
N GLN A 220 -19.65 -5.20 -17.61
CA GLN A 220 -19.39 -6.48 -16.95
C GLN A 220 -18.97 -6.27 -15.49
N GLN A 221 -18.32 -5.14 -15.21
CA GLN A 221 -17.73 -4.86 -13.92
C GLN A 221 -18.12 -3.45 -13.46
N GLU A 222 -18.46 -3.35 -12.18
CA GLU A 222 -18.77 -2.11 -11.49
C GLU A 222 -17.82 -1.98 -10.30
N MET A 223 -17.12 -0.85 -10.24
CA MET A 223 -16.24 -0.48 -9.15
C MET A 223 -16.81 0.77 -8.49
N LYS A 224 -17.10 0.68 -7.19
CA LYS A 224 -17.48 1.83 -6.36
C LYS A 224 -16.32 2.19 -5.45
N PHE A 225 -15.85 3.42 -5.54
CA PHE A 225 -14.60 3.83 -4.92
C PHE A 225 -14.56 3.62 -3.39
N LEU A 226 -15.68 3.85 -2.71
CA LEU A 226 -15.79 3.70 -1.24
C LEU A 226 -16.09 2.27 -0.78
N GLU A 227 -16.64 1.44 -1.65
CA GLU A 227 -16.99 0.04 -1.30
C GLU A 227 -15.83 -0.93 -1.56
N TRP A 228 -14.74 -0.46 -2.16
CA TRP A 228 -13.59 -1.28 -2.56
C TRP A 228 -12.30 -0.80 -1.89
N ASP A 229 -11.45 -1.74 -1.51
CA ASP A 229 -10.09 -1.50 -1.03
C ASP A 229 -9.07 -2.43 -1.70
N SER A 230 -7.83 -2.46 -1.20
CA SER A 230 -6.76 -3.33 -1.71
C SER A 230 -7.07 -4.83 -1.61
N PHE A 231 -8.07 -5.21 -0.81
CA PHE A 231 -8.46 -6.59 -0.54
C PHE A 231 -9.72 -7.01 -1.32
N GLY A 232 -10.35 -6.08 -2.06
CA GLY A 232 -11.56 -6.30 -2.85
C GLY A 232 -12.74 -5.49 -2.33
N GLN A 233 -13.96 -5.94 -2.64
CA GLN A 233 -15.17 -5.30 -2.16
C GLN A 233 -15.39 -5.58 -0.67
N ILE A 234 -15.54 -4.50 0.11
CA ILE A 234 -15.76 -4.54 1.55
C ILE A 234 -17.03 -5.33 1.87
N GLY A 235 -16.97 -6.20 2.87
CA GLY A 235 -18.10 -7.03 3.31
C GLY A 235 -18.28 -8.33 2.53
N THR A 236 -17.45 -8.60 1.51
CA THR A 236 -17.42 -9.91 0.84
C THR A 236 -16.61 -10.94 1.63
N PRO A 237 -16.92 -12.24 1.55
CA PRO A 237 -16.12 -13.28 2.22
C PRO A 237 -14.69 -13.35 1.67
N THR A 238 -14.51 -13.02 0.39
CA THR A 238 -13.18 -12.91 -0.25
C THR A 238 -12.36 -11.80 0.40
N HIS A 239 -12.96 -10.65 0.70
CA HIS A 239 -12.32 -9.53 1.39
C HIS A 239 -11.91 -9.88 2.82
N ALA A 240 -12.78 -10.56 3.57
CA ALA A 240 -12.45 -11.00 4.93
C ALA A 240 -11.28 -11.99 4.94
N ALA A 241 -11.22 -12.91 3.98
CA ALA A 241 -10.14 -13.87 3.86
C ALA A 241 -8.81 -13.23 3.44
N SER A 242 -8.83 -12.32 2.46
CA SER A 242 -7.62 -11.65 1.97
C SER A 242 -7.06 -10.67 3.01
N SER A 243 -7.91 -9.88 3.68
CA SER A 243 -7.48 -8.98 4.75
C SER A 243 -6.94 -9.74 5.97
N PHE A 244 -7.59 -10.83 6.40
CA PHE A 244 -7.07 -11.69 7.47
C PHE A 244 -5.71 -12.30 7.10
N PHE A 245 -5.57 -12.81 5.88
CA PHE A 245 -4.31 -13.41 5.42
C PHE A 245 -3.19 -12.37 5.34
N SER A 246 -3.49 -11.15 4.85
CA SER A 246 -2.52 -10.05 4.86
C SER A 246 -2.08 -9.67 6.26
N ALA A 247 -3.04 -9.48 7.18
CA ALA A 247 -2.74 -9.20 8.58
C ALA A 247 -1.94 -10.34 9.24
N PHE A 248 -2.23 -11.59 8.88
CA PHE A 248 -1.47 -12.75 9.34
C PHE A 248 -0.04 -12.75 8.76
N LEU A 249 0.15 -12.41 7.49
CA LEU A 249 1.48 -12.28 6.89
C LEU A 249 2.27 -11.13 7.51
N GLU A 250 1.66 -9.96 7.73
CA GLU A 250 2.30 -8.84 8.44
C GLU A 250 2.65 -9.23 9.87
N TRP A 251 1.79 -10.00 10.55
CA TRP A 251 2.10 -10.55 11.86
C TRP A 251 3.22 -11.61 11.81
N LEU A 252 3.28 -12.44 10.78
CA LEU A 252 4.37 -13.40 10.59
C LEU A 252 5.71 -12.70 10.30
N ASP A 253 5.67 -11.65 9.49
CA ASP A 253 6.83 -10.81 9.17
C ASP A 253 7.20 -9.90 10.36
N SER A 254 6.26 -9.68 11.28
CA SER A 254 6.56 -9.03 12.53
C SER A 254 7.57 -9.87 13.32
N GLY A 255 8.49 -9.18 14.01
CA GLY A 255 9.51 -9.82 14.85
C GLY A 255 8.96 -10.71 15.97
N VAL A 256 7.64 -10.80 16.16
CA VAL A 256 6.97 -11.72 17.07
C VAL A 256 7.29 -13.18 16.71
N MET A 257 7.28 -13.55 15.43
CA MET A 257 7.66 -14.92 15.03
C MET A 257 9.14 -15.20 15.28
N ALA A 258 10.01 -14.23 15.00
CA ALA A 258 11.42 -14.35 15.31
C ALA A 258 11.65 -14.53 16.83
N LEU A 259 10.88 -13.83 17.66
CA LEU A 259 10.90 -13.97 19.12
C LEU A 259 10.41 -15.35 19.56
N PHE A 260 9.32 -15.88 18.98
CA PHE A 260 8.87 -17.24 19.27
C PHE A 260 9.91 -18.29 18.89
N VAL A 261 10.47 -18.20 17.67
CA VAL A 261 11.53 -19.11 17.21
C VAL A 261 12.75 -19.02 18.13
N PHE A 262 13.13 -17.82 18.56
CA PHE A 262 14.21 -17.62 19.52
C PHE A 262 13.94 -18.27 20.88
N ILE A 263 12.72 -18.10 21.43
CA ILE A 263 12.33 -18.74 22.70
C ILE A 263 12.34 -20.26 22.56
N PHE A 264 11.76 -20.80 21.48
CA PHE A 264 11.76 -22.25 21.23
C PHE A 264 13.17 -22.80 21.06
N ALA A 265 14.07 -22.05 20.42
CA ALA A 265 15.48 -22.42 20.32
C ALA A 265 16.16 -22.46 21.71
N LEU A 266 15.90 -21.48 22.58
CA LEU A 266 16.42 -21.49 23.96
C LEU A 266 15.89 -22.67 24.78
N VAL A 267 14.60 -22.96 24.68
CA VAL A 267 13.99 -24.13 25.34
C VAL A 267 14.60 -25.42 24.79
N GLY A 268 14.80 -25.52 23.47
CA GLY A 268 15.47 -26.66 22.84
C GLY A 268 16.90 -26.86 23.36
N ILE A 269 17.70 -25.79 23.43
CA ILE A 269 19.06 -25.82 24.00
C ILE A 269 19.02 -26.26 25.47
N PHE A 270 18.08 -25.73 26.26
CA PHE A 270 17.91 -26.09 27.65
C PHE A 270 17.59 -27.58 27.83
N VAL A 271 16.67 -28.13 27.03
CA VAL A 271 16.34 -29.56 27.05
C VAL A 271 17.55 -30.40 26.66
N VAL A 272 18.31 -30.03 25.63
CA VAL A 272 19.54 -30.73 25.23
C VAL A 272 20.58 -30.70 26.35
N LEU A 273 20.76 -29.57 27.04
CA LEU A 273 21.65 -29.47 28.20
C LEU A 273 21.19 -30.35 29.36
N CYS A 274 19.89 -30.38 29.67
CA CYS A 274 19.35 -31.28 30.70
C CYS A 274 19.59 -32.75 30.36
N LEU A 275 19.34 -33.15 29.11
CA LEU A 275 19.60 -34.51 28.64
C LEU A 275 21.10 -34.83 28.71
N PHE A 276 21.96 -33.88 28.32
CA PHE A 276 23.41 -34.04 28.43
C PHE A 276 23.86 -34.14 29.90
N CYS A 277 23.26 -33.42 30.83
CA CYS A 277 23.55 -33.56 32.26
C CYS A 277 23.06 -34.92 32.80
N ILE A 278 21.88 -35.39 32.42
CA ILE A 278 21.34 -36.68 32.89
C ILE A 278 22.16 -37.85 32.34
N PHE A 279 22.39 -37.89 31.03
CA PHE A 279 23.08 -39.01 30.37
C PHE A 279 24.61 -38.87 30.38
N GLY A 280 25.13 -37.65 30.33
CA GLY A 280 26.57 -37.37 30.31
C GLY A 280 27.22 -37.36 31.68
N CYS A 281 26.51 -36.98 32.75
CA CYS A 281 27.04 -37.15 34.11
C CYS A 281 27.06 -38.63 34.54
N ASP A 282 26.17 -39.48 34.00
CA ASP A 282 26.23 -40.93 34.20
C ASP A 282 27.50 -41.55 33.58
N LEU A 283 28.04 -40.93 32.52
CA LEU A 283 29.32 -41.32 31.91
C LEU A 283 30.56 -40.84 32.70
N CYS A 284 30.43 -39.82 33.57
CA CYS A 284 31.52 -39.31 34.41
C CYS A 284 31.45 -39.80 35.87
N GLY A 285 30.48 -40.67 36.20
CA GLY A 285 30.06 -40.92 37.57
C GLY A 285 30.52 -42.23 38.22
N ASP A 286 31.72 -42.74 37.93
CA ASP A 286 32.26 -43.93 38.64
C ASP A 286 33.55 -43.64 39.44
N GLU A 287 33.86 -42.37 39.66
CA GLU A 287 34.95 -41.96 40.56
C GLU A 287 34.56 -42.03 42.04
N TYR A 288 33.26 -41.92 42.37
CA TYR A 288 32.79 -42.06 43.75
C TYR A 288 32.82 -43.53 44.22
N GLU A 289 32.55 -44.50 43.35
CA GLU A 289 32.78 -45.94 43.64
C GLU A 289 34.28 -46.27 43.72
N LYS A 290 35.12 -45.68 42.86
CA LYS A 290 36.60 -45.82 42.95
C LYS A 290 37.18 -45.26 44.25
N ALA A 291 36.61 -44.18 44.80
CA ALA A 291 37.06 -43.60 46.07
C ALA A 291 36.68 -44.46 47.29
N GLN A 292 35.59 -45.24 47.24
CA GLN A 292 35.21 -46.12 48.34
C GLN A 292 35.92 -47.49 48.32
N HIS A 293 36.36 -47.99 47.16
CA HIS A 293 37.07 -49.28 47.07
C HIS A 293 38.59 -49.23 47.35
N GLY A 294 39.16 -48.05 47.62
CA GLY A 294 40.61 -47.84 47.78
C GLY A 294 41.25 -48.19 49.14
N LYS A 295 40.51 -48.64 50.17
CA LYS A 295 41.09 -48.99 51.48
C LYS A 295 41.39 -50.49 51.65
N LYS A 296 42.24 -51.05 50.79
CA LYS A 296 42.93 -52.33 51.07
C LYS A 296 44.22 -52.09 51.87
N ARG A 297 44.11 -52.37 53.18
CA ARG A 297 45.15 -52.74 54.16
C ARG A 297 46.62 -52.70 53.68
N LYS A 298 47.41 -51.79 54.27
CA LYS A 298 48.80 -52.09 54.66
C LYS A 298 49.05 -51.70 56.12
N LYS A 299 49.39 -52.71 56.91
CA LYS A 299 49.89 -52.67 58.30
C LYS A 299 51.38 -52.30 58.28
N SER A 300 51.84 -51.44 59.20
CA SER A 300 53.15 -51.49 59.89
C SER A 300 53.27 -50.20 60.73
N TRP A 301 52.79 -50.19 61.96
CA TRP A 301 53.51 -50.34 63.24
C TRP A 301 53.86 -49.00 63.92
N PRO A 302 53.94 -48.98 65.27
CA PRO A 302 53.47 -47.88 66.09
C PRO A 302 54.61 -47.09 66.74
N ASN A 303 54.35 -45.83 67.08
CA ASN A 303 54.76 -45.29 68.37
C ASN A 303 54.13 -43.92 68.61
N ASN A 304 53.64 -43.79 69.85
CA ASN A 304 53.52 -42.57 70.66
C ASN A 304 52.62 -41.45 70.12
N ASP A 305 51.87 -40.74 70.93
CA ASP A 305 51.32 -40.87 72.27
C ASP A 305 50.48 -39.58 72.40
N LEU A 306 49.52 -39.55 73.32
CA LEU A 306 48.96 -38.30 73.88
C LEU A 306 48.18 -37.36 72.92
N GLU A 307 46.87 -37.58 72.82
CA GLU A 307 45.87 -36.75 73.54
C GLU A 307 44.48 -36.93 72.90
N HIS A 308 43.66 -37.69 73.64
CA HIS A 308 42.23 -37.87 73.41
C HIS A 308 41.47 -36.59 73.85
N GLY A 309 41.36 -35.62 72.95
CA GLY A 309 40.45 -34.49 73.08
C GLY A 309 39.03 -34.84 72.66
N LYS A 310 38.26 -35.45 73.57
CA LYS A 310 36.81 -35.68 73.46
C LYS A 310 36.05 -34.35 73.38
N GLY A 311 35.83 -33.84 72.16
CA GLY A 311 34.93 -32.72 71.87
C GLY A 311 33.51 -33.22 71.62
N LYS A 312 32.71 -33.25 72.70
CA LYS A 312 31.29 -33.59 72.77
C LYS A 312 30.47 -32.62 71.89
N PHE A 313 29.58 -33.15 71.04
CA PHE A 313 28.55 -32.34 70.37
C PHE A 313 27.72 -31.60 71.43
N ARG A 314 27.72 -30.26 71.39
CA ARG A 314 26.86 -29.41 72.21
C ARG A 314 25.44 -29.45 71.63
N SER A 315 24.44 -29.72 72.47
CA SER A 315 23.04 -29.74 72.09
C SER A 315 22.48 -28.31 72.01
N ALA A 316 21.40 -28.14 71.24
CA ALA A 316 20.75 -26.87 70.91
C ALA A 316 20.16 -26.07 72.10
N GLU A 317 20.32 -26.54 73.34
CA GLU A 317 19.94 -25.79 74.55
C GLU A 317 21.08 -24.93 75.12
N GLU A 318 22.35 -25.18 74.78
CA GLU A 318 23.50 -24.34 75.20
C GLU A 318 23.77 -23.14 74.25
N LEU A 319 22.96 -22.99 73.18
CA LEU A 319 23.06 -21.92 72.18
C LEU A 319 22.09 -20.74 72.43
N GLY A 320 21.52 -20.63 73.63
CA GLY A 320 20.89 -19.40 74.11
C GLY A 320 19.66 -18.92 73.32
N LEU A 321 18.92 -19.83 72.66
CA LEU A 321 17.77 -19.48 71.81
C LEU A 321 16.39 -19.64 72.47
N LEU A 322 16.31 -19.77 73.79
CA LEU A 322 15.04 -19.78 74.53
C LEU A 322 15.10 -18.87 75.76
N GLY A 323 15.15 -17.57 75.49
CA GLY A 323 15.00 -16.48 76.45
C GLY A 323 13.74 -15.66 76.16
N ARG A 324 12.58 -16.24 76.46
CA ARG A 324 11.36 -15.61 76.99
C ARG A 324 11.27 -14.07 76.92
N GLY A 325 10.37 -13.59 76.05
CA GLY A 325 9.49 -12.46 76.36
C GLY A 325 9.80 -11.13 75.66
N LEU A 326 9.08 -10.84 74.56
CA LEU A 326 8.24 -9.65 74.38
C LEU A 326 7.83 -9.50 72.91
N GLY A 327 6.51 -9.53 72.66
CA GLY A 327 5.87 -8.79 71.56
C GLY A 327 6.12 -9.27 70.13
N GLY A 328 5.53 -10.41 69.75
CA GLY A 328 5.39 -10.81 68.35
C GLY A 328 3.92 -10.96 68.00
N GLN A 329 3.29 -9.85 67.64
CA GLN A 329 1.88 -9.73 67.29
C GLN A 329 1.57 -10.54 66.02
N VAL A 330 0.66 -11.51 66.17
CA VAL A 330 0.07 -12.26 65.06
C VAL A 330 -0.95 -11.35 64.37
N VAL A 331 -0.74 -11.03 63.09
CA VAL A 331 -1.77 -10.45 62.23
C VAL A 331 -2.00 -11.42 61.08
N GLY A 332 -3.12 -12.14 61.15
CA GLY A 332 -3.67 -12.89 60.03
C GLY A 332 -4.31 -11.92 59.03
N VAL A 333 -4.01 -12.11 57.75
CA VAL A 333 -4.72 -11.44 56.66
C VAL A 333 -5.80 -12.40 56.17
N GLY A 334 -7.05 -12.05 56.48
CA GLY A 334 -8.23 -12.72 55.97
C GLY A 334 -8.50 -12.38 54.51
N LYS A 335 -8.94 -13.38 53.76
CA LYS A 335 -9.72 -13.26 52.53
C LYS A 335 -11.11 -12.71 52.85
N SER A 336 -11.66 -11.90 51.96
CA SER A 336 -13.10 -11.72 51.78
C SER A 336 -13.40 -11.59 50.29
N ASP A 337 -14.53 -12.19 49.92
CA ASP A 337 -15.17 -12.25 48.60
C ASP A 337 -15.54 -10.90 48.01
#